data_AF-F6FSC5-F1
#
_entry.id   AF-F6FSC5-F1
#
_cell.length_a   1.000
_cell.length_b   1.000
_cell.length_c   1.000
_cell.angle_alpha   90.00
_cell.angle_beta   90.00
_cell.angle_gamma   90.00
#
_symmetry.space_group_name_H-M   'P 1'
#
loop_
_entity.id
_entity.type
_entity.pdbx_description
1 polymer ?
#
loop_
_entity_poly.entity_id
_entity_poly.type
_entity_poly.pdbx_seq_one_letter_code
_entity_poly.pdbx_strand_id
1 'polypeptide(L)' 'MSQLGESSLLSRVHPSTHDVVAALRWALEHDLDALLDHRRHRFASVPARRAADARLVTRWRLAVGQVRADVAA' A
#
# COMPACT_ATOMS: atom_id res chain seq x y z
N MET A 1 4.78 24.85 20.42
CA MET A 1 5.07 24.40 19.05
C MET A 1 4.87 22.88 18.98
N SER A 2 3.62 22.43 18.83
CA SER A 2 3.28 21.00 18.79
C SER A 2 2.61 20.69 17.46
N GLN A 3 3.41 20.45 16.41
CA GLN A 3 2.93 20.12 15.07
C GLN A 3 3.59 18.88 14.46
N LEU A 4 4.34 18.09 15.24
CA LEU A 4 5.09 16.94 14.74
C LEU A 4 4.41 15.58 14.99
N GLY A 5 3.26 15.53 15.66
CA GLY A 5 2.53 14.29 15.94
C GLY A 5 1.47 13.92 14.89
N GLU A 6 0.82 14.91 14.29
CA GLU A 6 -0.37 14.71 13.42
C GLU A 6 0.02 14.35 11.98
N SER A 7 1.17 14.82 11.50
CA SER A 7 1.70 14.49 10.16
C SER A 7 1.96 13.00 9.98
N SER A 8 2.27 12.27 11.06
CA SER A 8 2.50 10.82 11.03
C SER A 8 1.19 10.01 10.99
N LEU A 9 0.08 10.57 11.48
CA LEU A 9 -1.24 9.95 11.42
C LEU A 9 -1.92 10.20 10.07
N LEU A 10 -1.72 11.36 9.45
CA LEU A 10 -2.24 11.67 8.11
C LEU A 10 -1.43 11.05 6.97
N SER A 11 -0.14 10.75 7.20
CA SER A 11 0.68 9.97 6.25
C SER A 11 0.19 8.52 6.10
N ARG A 12 -0.68 8.03 7.00
CA ARG A 12 -1.28 6.69 6.88
C ARG A 12 -2.37 6.57 5.81
N VAL A 13 -2.82 7.67 5.22
CA VAL A 13 -3.97 7.65 4.31
C VAL A 13 -3.57 7.23 2.89
N HIS A 14 -2.31 7.41 2.48
CA HIS A 14 -1.83 7.01 1.16
C HIS A 14 -0.42 6.40 1.25
N PRO A 15 -0.18 5.24 0.61
CA PRO A 15 1.17 4.68 0.54
C PRO A 15 2.11 5.64 -0.18
N SER A 16 3.36 5.72 0.29
CA SER A 16 4.39 6.48 -0.41
C SER A 16 4.77 5.80 -1.73
N THR A 17 5.36 6.55 -2.66
CA THR A 17 5.92 5.96 -3.90
C THR A 17 6.91 4.83 -3.59
N HIS A 18 7.69 4.98 -2.51
CA HIS A 18 8.63 3.94 -2.07
C HIS A 18 7.91 2.65 -1.64
N ASP A 19 6.82 2.76 -0.88
CA ASP A 19 5.99 1.61 -0.50
C ASP A 19 5.41 0.91 -1.73
N VAL A 20 4.89 1.67 -2.70
CA VAL A 20 4.30 1.10 -3.93
C VAL A 20 5.35 0.36 -4.75
N VAL A 21 6.55 0.92 -4.90
CA VAL A 21 7.66 0.26 -5.61
C VAL A 21 8.10 -1.01 -4.90
N ALA A 22 8.21 -1.00 -3.57
CA ALA A 22 8.55 -2.18 -2.78
C ALA A 22 7.48 -3.27 -2.94
N ALA A 23 6.20 -2.91 -2.86
CA ALA A 23 5.09 -3.83 -3.04
C ALA A 23 4.99 -4.40 -4.47
N LEU A 24 5.31 -3.61 -5.50
CA LEU A 24 5.40 -4.08 -6.89
C LEU A 24 6.53 -5.10 -7.08
N ARG A 25 7.70 -4.88 -6.47
CA ARG A 25 8.82 -5.83 -6.52
C ARG A 25 8.44 -7.15 -5.84
N TRP A 26 7.85 -7.06 -4.66
CA TRP A 26 7.33 -8.25 -3.97
C TRP A 26 6.29 -8.99 -4.82
N ALA A 27 5.33 -8.28 -5.44
CA ALA A 27 4.31 -8.90 -6.27
C ALA A 27 4.88 -9.58 -7.53
N LEU A 28 5.94 -9.02 -8.13
CA LEU A 28 6.63 -9.66 -9.25
C LEU A 28 7.24 -11.02 -8.89
N GLU A 29 7.67 -11.18 -7.64
CA GLU A 29 8.36 -12.39 -7.16
C GLU A 29 7.40 -13.39 -6.51
N HIS A 30 6.31 -12.92 -5.90
CA HIS A 30 5.51 -13.73 -4.98
C HIS A 30 4.00 -13.71 -5.24
N ASP A 31 3.47 -12.72 -5.98
CA ASP A 31 2.01 -12.53 -6.08
C ASP A 31 1.60 -11.89 -7.42
N LEU A 32 1.58 -12.74 -8.46
CA LEU A 32 1.19 -12.34 -9.80
C LEU A 32 -0.25 -11.81 -9.86
N ASP A 33 -1.15 -12.33 -9.03
CA ASP A 33 -2.55 -11.87 -8.98
C ASP A 33 -2.64 -10.43 -8.50
N ALA A 34 -1.89 -10.07 -7.45
CA ALA A 34 -1.80 -8.70 -6.97
C ALA A 34 -1.22 -7.75 -8.03
N LEU A 35 -0.26 -8.22 -8.83
CA LEU A 35 0.32 -7.45 -9.92
C LEU A 35 -0.68 -7.21 -11.07
N LEU A 36 -1.43 -8.24 -11.45
CA LEU A 36 -2.45 -8.15 -12.50
C LEU A 36 -3.60 -7.24 -12.08
N ASP A 37 -4.06 -7.34 -10.84
CA ASP A 37 -5.10 -6.46 -10.31
C ASP A 37 -4.65 -5.00 -10.28
N HIS A 38 -3.42 -4.73 -9.84
CA HIS A 38 -2.84 -3.37 -9.89
C HIS A 38 -2.79 -2.83 -11.32
N ARG A 39 -2.32 -3.64 -12.28
CA ARG A 39 -2.22 -3.26 -13.69
C ARG A 39 -3.55 -2.89 -14.33
N ARG A 40 -4.66 -3.54 -13.95
CA ARG A 40 -6.01 -3.18 -14.44
C ARG A 40 -6.37 -1.72 -14.18
N HIS A 41 -5.79 -1.12 -13.15
CA HIS A 41 -6.06 0.25 -12.72
C HIS A 41 -5.04 1.27 -13.24
N ARG A 42 -4.05 0.86 -14.07
CA ARG A 42 -2.97 1.74 -14.58
C ARG A 42 -3.49 2.97 -15.32
N PHE A 43 -4.56 2.80 -16.09
CA PHE A 43 -5.19 3.86 -16.88
C PHE A 43 -6.50 4.38 -16.26
N ALA A 44 -6.80 3.98 -15.03
CA ALA A 44 -7.99 4.44 -14.33
C ALA A 44 -7.82 5.88 -13.81
N SER A 45 -8.91 6.44 -13.30
CA SER A 45 -8.90 7.75 -12.64
C SER A 45 -7.89 7.80 -11.49
N VAL A 46 -7.41 9.00 -11.15
CA VAL A 46 -6.45 9.20 -10.05
C VAL A 46 -6.92 8.55 -8.72
N PRO A 47 -8.21 8.68 -8.30
CA PRO A 47 -8.70 8.00 -7.11
C PRO A 47 -8.65 6.47 -7.21
N ALA A 48 -8.99 5.91 -8.37
CA ALA A 48 -8.95 4.46 -8.59
C ALA A 48 -7.52 3.90 -8.55
N ARG A 49 -6.56 4.61 -9.13
CA ARG A 49 -5.14 4.26 -9.05
C ARG A 49 -4.63 4.27 -7.61
N ARG A 50 -4.96 5.32 -6.85
CA ARG A 50 -4.58 5.43 -5.42
C ARG A 50 -5.16 4.30 -4.57
N ALA A 51 -6.40 3.90 -4.83
CA ALA A 51 -7.01 2.75 -4.16
C ALA A 51 -6.30 1.43 -4.49
N ALA A 52 -5.90 1.24 -5.76
CA ALA A 52 -5.13 0.06 -6.17
C ALA A 52 -3.74 0.03 -5.54
N ASP A 53 -3.04 1.18 -5.48
CA ASP A 53 -1.76 1.33 -4.79
C ASP A 53 -1.88 0.94 -3.30
N ALA A 54 -2.92 1.44 -2.62
CA ALA A 54 -3.17 1.13 -1.21
C ALA A 54 -3.44 -0.37 -0.99
N ARG A 55 -4.26 -1.01 -1.84
CA ARG A 55 -4.52 -2.46 -1.75
C ARG A 55 -3.24 -3.28 -1.93
N LEU A 56 -2.43 -2.93 -2.92
CA LEU A 56 -1.16 -3.61 -3.20
C LEU A 56 -0.20 -3.50 -2.00
N VAL A 57 -0.04 -2.30 -1.44
CA VAL A 57 0.83 -2.07 -0.28
C VAL A 57 0.32 -2.76 0.97
N THR A 58 -0.99 -2.75 1.25
CA THR A 58 -1.56 -3.49 2.38
C THR A 58 -1.29 -4.98 2.26
N ARG A 59 -1.49 -5.55 1.07
CA ARG A 59 -1.23 -6.97 0.82
C ARG A 59 0.24 -7.34 1.01
N TRP A 60 1.15 -6.53 0.48
CA TRP A 60 2.59 -6.68 0.70
C TRP A 60 2.92 -6.63 2.20
N ARG A 61 2.45 -5.62 2.93
CA ARG A 61 2.73 -5.45 4.37
C ARG A 61 2.20 -6.61 5.22
N LEU A 62 1.05 -7.19 4.86
CA LEU A 62 0.53 -8.39 5.51
C LEU A 62 1.43 -9.61 5.22
N ALA A 63 1.88 -9.77 3.97
CA ALA A 63 2.72 -10.89 3.56
C ALA A 63 4.12 -10.86 4.21
N VAL A 64 4.72 -9.67 4.37
CA VAL A 64 6.05 -9.52 5.00
C VAL A 64 6.00 -9.36 6.53
N GLY A 65 4.81 -9.53 7.14
CA GLY A 65 4.64 -9.43 8.60
C GLY A 65 4.85 -8.03 9.18
N GLN A 66 4.82 -6.98 8.35
CA GLN A 66 4.96 -5.57 8.78
C GLN A 66 3.66 -5.00 9.37
N VAL A 67 2.52 -5.62 9.08
CA VAL A 67 1.28 -5.42 9.83
C VAL A 67 1.06 -6.68 10.66
N ARG A 68 1.52 -6.65 11.92
CA ARG A 68 1.00 -7.59 12.92
C ARG A 68 -0.51 -7.36 13.02
N ALA A 69 -1.26 -8.45 13.13
CA ALA A 69 -2.67 -8.47 13.48
C ALA A 69 -2.90 -7.96 14.92
N ASP A 70 -2.52 -6.71 15.20
CA ASP A 70 -2.70 -6.03 16.50
C ASP A 70 -3.93 -5.09 16.47
N VAL A 71 -4.92 -5.41 15.61
CA VAL A 71 -6.29 -4.88 15.70
C VAL A 71 -7.26 -6.06 15.73
N ALA A 72 -7.00 -6.97 16.66
CA ALA A 72 -7.93 -8.03 17.05
C ALA A 72 -7.82 -8.20 18.58
N ALA A 73 -8.32 -7.20 19.31
CA ALA A 73 -8.70 -7.27 20.71
C ALA A 73 -9.78 -6.22 20.98
#